data_AF-A0A929ZHN5-F1
#
_entry.id   AF-A0A929ZHN5-F1
#
_cell.length_a   1.000
_cell.length_b   1.000
_cell.length_c   1.000
_cell.angle_alpha   90.00
_cell.angle_beta   90.00
_cell.angle_gamma   90.00
#
_symmetry.space_group_name_H-M   'P 1'
#
loop_
_entity.id
_entity.type
_entity.pdbx_description
1 polymer ?
#
loop_
_entity_poly.entity_id
_entity_poly.type
_entity_poly.pdbx_seq_one_letter_code
_entity_poly.pdbx_strand_id
1 'polypeptide(L)'
;TQNRQGAVKHIAPQVDVMVVVGSANSSNSVRLVEVALEAGAGAAYRVDKADELEESWFEGARTVGLTSGASVPEILVRDVIEWLQERGFPTVEVARTETESTTFALPRDLRADLKNAGMAPARPHAPRVAGPNHTK
;
A
#
# COMPACT_ATOMS: atom_id res chain seq x y z
N THR A 1 6.83 -4.18 5.71
CA THR A 1 7.01 -2.70 5.80
C THR A 1 8.15 -2.20 4.93
N GLN A 2 9.29 -2.91 4.85
CA GLN A 2 10.41 -2.57 3.95
C GLN A 2 9.99 -2.33 2.49
N ASN A 3 9.09 -3.15 1.95
CA ASN A 3 8.70 -3.07 0.53
C ASN A 3 7.94 -1.79 0.17
N ARG A 4 7.03 -1.33 1.06
CA ARG A 4 6.32 -0.06 0.86
C ARG A 4 7.26 1.15 1.00
N GLN A 5 8.22 1.08 1.91
CA GLN A 5 9.26 2.11 2.01
C GLN A 5 10.17 2.11 0.76
N GLY A 6 10.46 0.94 0.20
CA GLY A 6 11.17 0.82 -1.08
C GLY A 6 10.41 1.49 -2.24
N ALA A 7 9.09 1.24 -2.33
CA ALA A 7 8.22 1.91 -3.31
C ALA A 7 8.23 3.43 -3.14
N VAL A 8 8.07 3.92 -1.91
CA VAL A 8 8.13 5.35 -1.61
C VAL A 8 9.48 5.95 -2.01
N LYS A 9 10.60 5.30 -1.70
CA LYS A 9 11.93 5.77 -2.10
C LYS A 9 12.13 5.87 -3.61
N HIS A 10 11.46 5.02 -4.38
CA HIS A 10 11.53 5.06 -5.83
C HIS A 10 10.68 6.18 -6.42
N ILE A 11 9.48 6.42 -5.86
CA ILE A 11 8.50 7.39 -6.37
C ILE A 11 8.83 8.81 -5.90
N ALA A 12 9.26 8.99 -4.65
CA ALA A 12 9.44 10.29 -4.02
C ALA A 12 10.27 11.30 -4.85
N PRO A 13 11.41 10.95 -5.48
CA PRO A 13 12.18 11.90 -6.30
C PRO A 13 11.46 12.36 -7.58
N GLN A 14 10.38 11.70 -7.98
CA GLN A 14 9.67 11.92 -9.24
C GLN A 14 8.37 12.72 -9.07
N VAL A 15 8.02 13.06 -7.82
CA VAL A 15 6.75 13.71 -7.47
C VAL A 15 7.00 15.02 -6.74
N ASP A 16 6.15 16.00 -7.01
CA ASP A 16 6.22 17.30 -6.34
C ASP A 16 5.60 17.19 -4.93
N VAL A 17 4.57 16.37 -4.79
CA VAL A 17 3.84 16.13 -3.53
C VAL A 17 3.61 14.64 -3.34
N MET A 18 3.90 14.11 -2.15
CA MET A 18 3.55 12.75 -1.75
C MET A 18 2.41 12.76 -0.74
N VAL A 19 1.34 12.00 -1.02
CA VAL A 19 0.22 11.78 -0.10
C VAL A 19 0.33 10.36 0.47
N VAL A 20 0.31 10.25 1.79
CA VAL A 20 0.28 8.98 2.52
C VAL A 20 -1.06 8.84 3.21
N VAL A 21 -1.88 7.90 2.76
CA VAL A 21 -3.13 7.56 3.44
C VAL A 21 -2.84 6.64 4.62
N GLY A 22 -3.26 7.03 5.81
CA GLY A 22 -3.12 6.21 7.02
C GLY A 22 -3.20 7.03 8.30
N SER A 23 -3.44 6.32 9.41
CA SER A 23 -3.69 6.97 10.70
C SER A 23 -2.45 7.58 11.34
N ALA A 24 -2.65 8.70 12.04
CA ALA A 24 -1.65 9.30 12.93
C ALA A 24 -1.06 8.32 13.95
N ASN A 25 -1.88 7.35 14.42
CA ASN A 25 -1.49 6.38 15.43
C ASN A 25 -0.76 5.16 14.83
N SER A 26 -0.55 5.14 13.51
CA SER A 26 0.17 4.09 12.80
C SER A 26 1.62 4.52 12.56
N SER A 27 2.55 3.94 13.32
CA SER A 27 3.99 4.21 13.15
C SER A 27 4.48 3.94 11.73
N ASN A 28 3.91 2.96 11.03
CA ASN A 28 4.23 2.71 9.63
C ASN A 28 3.78 3.86 8.72
N SER A 29 2.59 4.42 8.93
CA SER A 29 2.06 5.51 8.10
C SER A 29 2.87 6.79 8.32
N VAL A 30 3.21 7.10 9.57
CA VAL A 30 4.11 8.22 9.91
C VAL A 30 5.49 8.02 9.27
N ARG A 31 6.07 6.81 9.39
CA ARG A 31 7.38 6.53 8.80
C ARG A 31 7.40 6.66 7.28
N LEU A 32 6.30 6.37 6.58
CA LEU A 32 6.25 6.53 5.11
C LEU A 32 6.36 8.00 4.69
N VAL A 33 5.82 8.94 5.47
CA VAL A 33 5.96 10.38 5.22
C VAL A 33 7.42 10.80 5.39
N GLU A 34 8.05 10.40 6.49
CA GLU A 34 9.47 10.67 6.74
C GLU A 34 10.34 10.12 5.61
N VAL A 35 10.10 8.87 5.20
CA VAL A 35 10.84 8.23 4.10
C VAL A 35 10.62 8.96 2.77
N ALA A 36 9.43 9.51 2.51
CA ALA A 36 9.17 10.27 1.29
C ALA A 36 9.99 11.58 1.26
N LEU A 37 10.02 12.30 2.37
CA LEU A 37 10.82 13.53 2.51
C LEU A 37 12.33 13.22 2.42
N GLU A 38 12.80 12.21 3.15
CA GLU A 38 14.19 11.74 3.11
C GLU A 38 14.63 11.31 1.69
N ALA A 39 13.69 10.78 0.89
CA ALA A 39 13.95 10.32 -0.47
C ALA A 39 13.83 11.41 -1.53
N GLY A 40 13.41 12.64 -1.17
CA GLY A 40 13.41 13.79 -2.09
C GLY A 40 12.06 14.18 -2.69
N ALA A 41 10.94 13.79 -2.08
CA ALA A 41 9.65 14.40 -2.41
C ALA A 41 9.67 15.90 -2.08
N GLY A 42 9.10 16.74 -2.95
CA GLY A 42 9.04 18.19 -2.73
C GLY A 42 8.26 18.57 -1.46
N ALA A 43 7.15 17.87 -1.22
CA ALA A 43 6.41 17.89 0.03
C ALA A 43 5.81 16.49 0.31
N ALA A 44 5.46 16.21 1.57
CA ALA A 44 4.77 14.98 1.93
C ALA A 44 3.76 15.21 3.04
N TYR A 45 2.55 14.66 2.87
CA TYR A 45 1.43 14.83 3.79
C TYR A 45 0.81 13.49 4.15
N ARG A 46 0.36 13.38 5.40
CA ARG A 46 -0.43 12.24 5.88
C ARG A 46 -1.88 12.68 6.00
N VAL A 47 -2.79 11.85 5.50
CA VAL A 47 -4.22 12.02 5.69
C VAL A 47 -4.86 10.71 6.13
N ASP A 48 -5.89 10.79 6.97
CA ASP A 48 -6.71 9.63 7.31
C ASP A 48 -7.72 9.35 6.20
N LYS A 49 -8.18 10.39 5.48
CA LYS A 49 -9.21 10.33 4.41
C LYS A 49 -9.11 11.52 3.44
N ALA A 50 -9.79 11.43 2.30
CA ALA A 50 -9.68 12.40 1.20
C ALA A 50 -10.13 13.83 1.57
N ASP A 51 -11.10 13.95 2.46
CA ASP A 51 -11.65 15.21 2.95
C ASP A 51 -10.71 16.00 3.88
N GLU A 52 -9.54 15.45 4.23
CA GLU A 52 -8.45 16.16 4.91
C GLU A 52 -7.43 16.77 3.94
N LEU A 53 -7.57 16.53 2.63
CA LEU A 53 -6.69 17.11 1.62
C LEU A 53 -6.99 18.61 1.45
N GLU A 54 -5.93 19.41 1.42
CA GLU A 54 -6.03 20.84 1.11
C GLU A 54 -5.54 21.12 -0.30
N GLU A 55 -6.31 21.88 -1.09
CA GLU A 55 -5.96 22.25 -2.47
C GLU A 55 -4.64 23.03 -2.55
N SER A 56 -4.34 23.82 -1.51
CA SER A 56 -3.11 24.59 -1.37
C SER A 56 -1.85 23.73 -1.43
N TRP A 57 -1.92 22.45 -1.02
CA TRP A 57 -0.78 21.53 -1.05
C TRP A 57 -0.36 21.16 -2.47
N PHE A 58 -1.27 21.32 -3.45
CA PHE A 58 -1.09 20.90 -4.83
C PHE A 58 -0.88 22.09 -5.78
N GLU A 59 -0.85 23.33 -5.26
CA GLU A 59 -0.61 24.52 -6.07
C GLU A 59 0.75 24.45 -6.77
N GLY A 60 0.73 24.42 -8.10
CA GLY A 60 1.95 24.31 -8.92
C GLY A 60 2.54 22.89 -9.01
N ALA A 61 1.95 21.90 -8.34
CA ALA A 61 2.35 20.51 -8.47
C ALA A 61 1.93 19.95 -9.84
N ARG A 62 2.86 19.26 -10.51
CA ARG A 62 2.60 18.57 -11.78
C ARG A 62 2.38 17.08 -11.57
N THR A 63 3.04 16.51 -10.57
CA THR A 63 2.97 15.09 -10.27
C THR A 63 2.73 14.86 -8.78
N VAL A 64 1.70 14.06 -8.46
CA VAL A 64 1.36 13.66 -7.09
C VAL A 64 1.62 12.17 -6.92
N GLY A 65 2.42 11.82 -5.92
CA GLY A 65 2.60 10.45 -5.47
C GLY A 65 1.54 10.07 -4.45
N LEU A 66 1.00 8.86 -4.54
CA LEU A 66 0.04 8.33 -3.58
C LEU A 66 0.51 6.98 -3.05
N THR A 67 0.50 6.82 -1.73
CA THR A 67 0.77 5.55 -1.06
C THR A 67 -0.15 5.39 0.15
N SER A 68 -0.19 4.20 0.72
CA SER A 68 -1.00 3.91 1.90
C SER A 68 -0.29 3.03 2.92
N GLY A 69 -0.73 3.12 4.17
CA GLY A 69 -0.39 2.15 5.21
C GLY A 69 -0.93 0.75 4.89
N ALA A 70 -0.33 -0.28 5.48
CA ALA A 70 -0.73 -1.68 5.21
C ALA A 70 -2.15 -2.04 5.69
N SER A 71 -2.68 -1.30 6.67
CA SER A 71 -3.99 -1.54 7.28
C SER A 71 -5.10 -0.64 6.73
N VAL A 72 -4.80 0.12 5.68
CA VAL A 72 -5.74 1.10 5.12
C VAL A 72 -6.69 0.40 4.14
N PRO A 73 -8.02 0.51 4.32
CA PRO A 73 -8.99 0.01 3.36
C PRO A 73 -8.79 0.63 1.97
N GLU A 74 -8.98 -0.18 0.92
CA GLU A 74 -8.80 0.28 -0.47
C GLU A 74 -9.73 1.43 -0.85
N ILE A 75 -10.94 1.48 -0.26
CA ILE A 75 -11.90 2.56 -0.49
C ILE A 75 -11.31 3.93 -0.15
N LEU A 76 -10.56 4.07 0.95
CA LEU A 76 -9.95 5.36 1.32
C LEU A 76 -8.89 5.81 0.33
N VAL A 77 -8.17 4.86 -0.27
CA VAL A 77 -7.20 5.15 -1.32
C VAL A 77 -7.92 5.57 -2.60
N ARG A 78 -9.04 4.92 -2.93
CA ARG A 78 -9.88 5.27 -4.08
C ARG A 78 -10.45 6.68 -3.95
N ASP A 79 -10.98 7.04 -2.77
CA ASP A 79 -11.54 8.36 -2.53
C ASP A 79 -10.50 9.47 -2.74
N VAL A 80 -9.24 9.23 -2.34
CA VAL A 80 -8.14 10.16 -2.58
C VAL A 80 -7.81 10.27 -4.07
N ILE A 81 -7.83 9.15 -4.81
CA ILE A 81 -7.65 9.17 -6.26
C ILE A 81 -8.74 10.02 -6.92
N GLU A 82 -10.00 9.80 -6.57
CA GLU A 82 -11.14 10.53 -7.14
C GLU A 82 -11.04 12.03 -6.83
N TRP A 83 -10.70 12.38 -5.59
CA TRP A 83 -10.49 13.78 -5.17
C TRP A 83 -9.40 14.48 -5.99
N LEU A 84 -8.29 13.78 -6.27
CA LEU A 84 -7.18 14.29 -7.09
C LEU A 84 -7.58 14.40 -8.57
N GLN A 85 -8.35 13.44 -9.09
CA GLN A 85 -8.83 13.47 -10.47
C GLN A 85 -9.72 14.67 -10.77
N GLU A 86 -10.63 15.01 -9.84
CA GLU A 86 -11.48 16.19 -9.94
C GLU A 86 -10.70 17.51 -9.95
N ARG A 87 -9.44 17.50 -9.48
CA ARG A 87 -8.58 18.68 -9.31
C ARG A 87 -7.42 18.76 -10.29
N GLY A 88 -7.51 18.02 -11.40
CA GLY A 88 -6.55 18.14 -12.50
C GLY A 88 -5.47 17.07 -12.54
N PHE A 89 -5.60 15.99 -11.74
CA PHE A 89 -4.74 14.80 -11.82
C PHE A 89 -5.49 13.58 -12.37
N PRO A 90 -5.95 13.58 -13.64
CA PRO A 90 -6.86 12.55 -14.17
C PRO A 90 -6.18 11.18 -14.35
N THR A 91 -4.85 11.17 -14.56
CA THR A 91 -4.10 9.97 -14.91
C THR A 91 -3.52 9.30 -13.66
N VAL A 92 -3.74 8.00 -13.55
CA VAL A 92 -3.20 7.18 -12.46
C VAL A 92 -2.25 6.14 -13.04
N GLU A 93 -0.99 6.17 -12.61
CA GLU A 93 0.02 5.17 -12.96
C GLU A 93 0.43 4.37 -11.73
N VAL A 94 0.37 3.04 -11.84
CA VAL A 94 0.72 2.15 -10.73
C VAL A 94 2.19 1.77 -10.83
N ALA A 95 3.04 2.38 -9.99
CA ALA A 95 4.44 1.98 -9.87
C ALA A 95 4.54 0.66 -9.09
N ARG A 96 4.72 -0.46 -9.81
CA ARG A 96 4.94 -1.78 -9.20
C ARG A 96 6.42 -1.98 -8.93
N THR A 97 6.86 -1.81 -7.70
CA THR A 97 8.26 -2.08 -7.34
C THR A 97 8.52 -3.56 -7.09
N GLU A 98 7.62 -4.29 -6.40
CA GLU A 98 7.77 -5.73 -6.12
C GLU A 98 6.41 -6.41 -5.90
N THR A 99 6.28 -7.70 -6.26
CA THR A 99 5.06 -8.50 -6.02
C THR A 99 5.26 -9.39 -4.79
N GLU A 100 4.62 -9.09 -3.66
CA GLU A 100 4.72 -9.92 -2.45
C GLU A 100 3.65 -11.03 -2.43
N SER A 101 4.05 -12.24 -2.04
CA SER A 101 3.14 -13.38 -1.79
C SER A 101 3.41 -14.03 -0.42
N THR A 102 3.38 -13.23 0.65
CA THR A 102 3.56 -13.75 2.02
C THR A 102 2.20 -14.20 2.57
N THR A 103 2.04 -15.52 2.79
CA THR A 103 0.84 -16.08 3.43
C THR A 103 1.15 -16.42 4.88
N PHE A 104 0.45 -15.80 5.82
CA PHE A 104 0.54 -16.17 7.24
C PHE A 104 -0.36 -17.38 7.50
N ALA A 105 0.26 -18.51 7.83
CA ALA A 105 -0.45 -19.72 8.16
C ALA A 105 -0.99 -19.62 9.60
N LEU A 106 -2.27 -19.87 9.80
CA LEU A 106 -2.87 -19.85 11.13
C LEU A 106 -2.16 -20.85 12.06
N PRO A 107 -1.78 -20.48 13.30
CA PRO A 107 -1.20 -21.41 14.28
C PRO A 107 -2.04 -22.67 14.47
N ARG A 108 -1.40 -23.80 14.81
CA ARG A 108 -2.06 -25.12 14.87
C ARG A 108 -3.20 -25.16 15.89
N ASP A 109 -3.05 -24.45 17.01
CA ASP A 109 -4.04 -24.42 18.08
C ASP A 109 -5.32 -23.69 17.65
N LEU A 110 -5.17 -22.55 16.97
CA LEU A 110 -6.31 -21.79 16.43
C LEU A 110 -7.04 -22.51 15.28
N ARG A 111 -6.36 -23.41 14.55
CA ARG A 111 -7.01 -24.28 13.56
C ARG A 111 -7.88 -25.36 14.20
N ALA A 112 -7.48 -25.86 15.36
CA ALA A 112 -8.26 -26.86 16.10
C ALA A 112 -9.54 -26.23 16.66
N ASP A 113 -9.44 -25.03 17.21
CA ASP A 113 -10.59 -24.29 17.77
C ASP A 113 -11.61 -23.90 16.70
N LEU A 114 -11.18 -23.42 15.52
CA LEU A 114 -12.07 -23.13 14.39
C LEU A 114 -12.78 -24.39 13.86
N LYS A 115 -12.07 -25.53 13.84
CA LYS A 115 -12.64 -26.83 13.44
C LYS A 115 -13.69 -27.30 14.46
N ASN A 116 -13.48 -27.05 15.75
CA ASN A 116 -14.45 -27.33 16.82
C ASN A 116 -15.67 -26.39 16.78
N ALA A 117 -15.49 -25.16 16.29
CA ALA A 117 -16.56 -24.18 16.11
C ALA A 117 -17.37 -24.34 14.80
N GLY A 118 -17.08 -25.34 13.97
CA GLY A 118 -17.81 -25.63 12.73
C GLY A 118 -17.45 -24.73 11.53
N MET A 119 -16.49 -23.81 11.67
CA MET A 119 -15.94 -23.02 10.56
C MET A 119 -14.75 -23.77 9.95
N ALA A 120 -14.93 -24.35 8.75
CA ALA A 120 -13.82 -25.00 8.04
C ALA A 120 -12.80 -23.94 7.57
N PRO A 121 -11.49 -24.07 7.91
CA PRO A 121 -10.48 -23.18 7.36
C PRO A 121 -10.33 -23.42 5.85
N ALA A 122 -10.24 -22.33 5.07
CA ALA A 122 -9.92 -22.39 3.64
C ALA A 122 -8.58 -23.13 3.46
N ARG A 123 -8.58 -24.22 2.67
CA ARG A 123 -7.39 -25.06 2.46
C ARG A 123 -6.34 -24.28 1.65
N PRO A 124 -5.11 -24.10 2.15
CA PRO A 124 -4.03 -23.64 1.31
C PRO A 124 -3.43 -24.84 0.55
N HIS A 125 -3.57 -24.76 -0.78
CA HIS A 125 -2.84 -25.50 -1.82
C HIS A 125 -3.11 -27.02 -2.01
N ALA A 126 -3.58 -27.37 -3.22
CA ALA A 126 -3.42 -28.70 -3.81
C ALA A 126 -1.92 -28.97 -4.15
N PRO A 127 -1.44 -30.22 -4.09
CA PRO A 127 -0.04 -30.55 -4.33
C PRO A 127 0.39 -30.17 -5.76
N ARG A 128 1.58 -29.56 -5.88
CA ARG A 128 2.21 -29.27 -7.18
C ARG A 128 2.53 -30.59 -7.88
N VAL A 129 1.94 -30.80 -9.06
CA VAL A 129 2.33 -31.88 -9.97
C VAL A 129 3.72 -31.56 -10.53
N ALA A 130 4.68 -32.46 -10.32
CA ALA A 130 6.00 -32.35 -10.91
C ALA A 130 5.89 -32.47 -12.44
N GLY A 131 6.31 -31.44 -13.18
CA GLY A 131 6.45 -31.51 -14.63
C GLY A 131 7.64 -32.39 -15.03
N PRO A 132 7.57 -33.15 -16.13
CA PRO A 132 8.67 -33.99 -16.57
C PRO A 132 9.68 -33.13 -17.32
N ASN A 133 10.77 -32.75 -16.67
CA ASN A 133 12.05 -32.47 -17.34
C ASN A 133 13.18 -32.24 -16.31
N HIS A 134 13.74 -33.35 -15.82
CA HIS A 134 15.13 -33.39 -15.42
C HIS A 134 15.81 -34.41 -16.34
N THR A 135 16.59 -33.92 -17.30
CA THR A 135 17.54 -34.75 -18.04
C THR A 135 18.89 -34.05 -18.08
N LYS A 136 19.82 -34.70 -17.36
CA LYS A 136 21.29 -34.70 -17.42
C LYS A 136 22.06 -33.44 -17.04
#